data_AF-A0A7C7IAK8-F1
#
_entry.id   AF-A0A7C7IAK8-F1
#
_cell.length_a   1.000
_cell.length_b   1.000
_cell.length_c   1.000
_cell.angle_alpha   90.00
_cell.angle_beta   90.00
_cell.angle_gamma   90.00
#
_symmetry.space_group_name_H-M   'P 1'
#
loop_
_entity.id
_entity.type
_entity.pdbx_description
1 polymer ?
#
loop_
_entity_poly.entity_id
_entity_poly.type
_entity_poly.pdbx_seq_one_letter_code
_entity_poly.pdbx_strand_id
1 'polypeptide(L)'
;MPDSGGVFELHLSLDGMDPEDGLRIQLPLPSAGTSLSNFLDQVFPEDEEQQQRVTSLLDLRANPDLPDIYETILDAFDEWRSGRSTLSFKNDANQPLDLATPIATHLQPVDAKPPFRKGGVGGFHLHILRHYRPLEYAVQQDFWDNKAELLEWLQTHTLLYFMDKHELRLQASPPGGVGHALLPIAHLLLAQELIDLSQETNTFAITPEGRRFIGRLLAETESYIDLYDHFKDTAFEADAEVVEFDTGHGADLRVLVFIAEGLDPMRTLFLLRLYDGTLDSFASTWQELIGDESFFDGILEPVVNRQDVEEPLLERIVGAGFVYLEEKHEEARQLASREEIIQSARAES
;
A
#
# COMPACT_ATOMS: atom_id res chain seq x y z
N MET A 1 43.24 -24.12 16.56
CA MET A 1 42.43 -25.30 16.17
C MET A 1 41.24 -24.73 15.41
N PRO A 2 40.93 -25.22 14.20
CA PRO A 2 40.05 -24.53 13.27
C PRO A 2 38.64 -24.47 13.83
N ASP A 3 37.95 -23.36 13.57
CA ASP A 3 36.56 -23.13 13.92
C ASP A 3 35.72 -24.36 13.58
N SER A 4 35.11 -24.94 14.60
CA SER A 4 34.02 -25.91 14.43
C SER A 4 32.80 -25.14 13.91
N GLY A 5 32.86 -24.72 12.64
CA GLY A 5 31.82 -23.99 11.94
C GLY A 5 30.60 -24.88 11.77
N GLY A 6 29.75 -24.92 12.79
CA GLY A 6 28.43 -25.53 12.68
C GLY A 6 27.52 -24.62 11.86
N VAL A 7 26.61 -25.25 11.14
CA VAL A 7 25.53 -24.58 10.39
C VAL A 7 24.20 -24.88 11.08
N PHE A 8 23.22 -24.02 10.87
CA PHE A 8 21.83 -24.24 11.27
C PHE A 8 20.92 -23.88 10.10
N GLU A 9 19.70 -24.38 10.13
CA GLU A 9 18.70 -24.05 9.11
C GLU A 9 17.76 -22.97 9.63
N LEU A 10 17.61 -21.90 8.85
CA LEU A 10 16.61 -20.87 9.05
C LEU A 10 15.45 -21.14 8.10
N HIS A 11 14.24 -21.20 8.66
CA HIS A 11 12.99 -21.33 7.93
C HIS A 11 12.14 -20.09 8.19
N LEU A 12 11.73 -19.43 7.11
CA LEU A 12 11.01 -18.16 7.16
C LEU A 12 9.74 -18.21 6.32
N SER A 13 8.64 -17.73 6.88
CA SER A 13 7.38 -17.55 6.18
C SER A 13 6.85 -16.14 6.40
N LEU A 14 6.36 -15.52 5.33
CA LEU A 14 5.59 -14.28 5.39
C LEU A 14 4.12 -14.60 5.68
N ASP A 15 3.38 -13.64 6.25
CA ASP A 15 1.94 -13.80 6.43
C ASP A 15 1.22 -14.06 5.10
N GLY A 16 0.26 -14.98 5.11
CA GLY A 16 -0.44 -15.46 3.90
C GLY A 16 0.34 -16.48 3.05
N MET A 17 1.62 -16.73 3.32
CA MET A 17 2.41 -17.78 2.67
C MET A 17 2.21 -19.14 3.36
N ASP A 18 2.08 -20.23 2.60
CA ASP A 18 2.14 -21.57 3.20
C ASP A 18 3.53 -21.75 3.83
N PRO A 19 3.64 -22.16 5.11
CA PRO A 19 4.93 -22.43 5.72
C PRO A 19 5.81 -23.40 4.93
N GLU A 20 5.26 -24.27 4.09
CA GLU A 20 6.07 -25.16 3.24
C GLU A 20 6.72 -24.43 2.04
N ASP A 21 6.14 -23.31 1.61
CA ASP A 21 6.64 -22.46 0.52
C ASP A 21 7.62 -21.38 1.02
N GLY A 22 7.92 -21.39 2.32
CA GLY A 22 8.82 -20.45 2.97
C GLY A 22 10.29 -20.58 2.54
N LEU A 23 11.06 -19.51 2.79
CA LEU A 23 12.49 -19.48 2.54
C LEU A 23 13.21 -20.43 3.50
N ARG A 24 14.01 -21.34 2.93
CA ARG A 24 14.88 -22.27 3.67
C ARG A 24 16.33 -22.02 3.29
N ILE A 25 17.13 -21.63 4.28
CA ILE A 25 18.54 -21.29 4.07
C ILE A 25 19.42 -21.87 5.18
N GLN A 26 20.57 -22.43 4.78
CA GLN A 26 21.58 -22.91 5.73
C GLN A 26 22.59 -21.80 6.01
N LEU A 27 22.65 -21.40 7.27
CA LEU A 27 23.48 -20.28 7.70
C LEU A 27 24.57 -20.76 8.68
N PRO A 28 25.76 -20.14 8.66
CA PRO A 28 26.75 -20.32 9.71
C PRO A 28 26.17 -19.98 11.08
N LEU A 29 26.62 -20.68 12.13
CA LEU A 29 26.23 -20.34 13.50
C LEU A 29 26.62 -18.88 13.82
N PRO A 30 25.65 -18.05 14.23
CA PRO A 30 25.92 -16.70 14.66
C PRO A 30 26.71 -16.73 15.98
N SER A 31 27.43 -15.63 16.26
CA SER A 31 28.11 -15.48 17.55
C SER A 31 27.08 -15.54 18.68
N ALA A 32 27.41 -16.22 19.80
CA ALA A 32 26.46 -16.56 20.86
C ALA A 32 25.70 -15.35 21.49
N GLY A 33 26.25 -14.13 21.37
CA GLY A 33 25.62 -12.90 21.86
C GLY A 33 24.91 -12.05 20.79
N THR A 34 24.79 -12.54 19.56
CA THR A 34 24.12 -11.80 18.47
C THR A 34 22.62 -11.75 18.76
N SER A 35 22.05 -10.55 18.86
CA SER A 35 20.60 -10.36 18.98
C SER A 35 19.88 -10.86 17.72
N LEU A 36 18.61 -11.22 17.86
CA LEU A 36 17.78 -11.58 16.71
C LEU A 36 17.72 -10.44 15.69
N SER A 37 17.62 -9.18 16.12
CA SER A 37 17.66 -8.01 15.22
C SER A 37 18.94 -7.99 14.38
N ASN A 38 20.11 -8.02 15.02
CA ASN A 38 21.39 -7.93 14.32
C ASN A 38 21.63 -9.13 13.40
N PHE A 39 21.06 -10.29 13.76
CA PHE A 39 21.09 -11.47 12.91
C PHE A 39 20.23 -11.28 11.66
N LEU A 40 19.00 -10.78 11.81
CA LEU A 40 18.12 -10.51 10.67
C LEU A 40 18.72 -9.47 9.71
N ASP A 41 19.37 -8.44 10.24
CA ASP A 41 20.09 -7.43 9.42
C ASP A 41 21.26 -8.05 8.61
N GLN A 42 21.84 -9.15 9.08
CA GLN A 42 22.88 -9.88 8.33
C GLN A 42 22.31 -10.80 7.25
N VAL A 43 21.09 -11.31 7.46
CA VAL A 43 20.42 -12.20 6.50
C VAL A 43 19.68 -11.40 5.43
N PHE A 44 19.14 -10.23 5.78
CA PHE A 44 18.43 -9.32 4.88
C PHE A 44 19.11 -7.95 4.85
N PRO A 45 20.36 -7.86 4.38
CA PRO A 45 21.11 -6.61 4.38
C PRO A 45 20.59 -5.63 3.31
N GLU A 46 20.77 -4.34 3.52
CA GLU A 46 20.47 -3.28 2.51
C GLU A 46 21.51 -3.26 1.36
N ASP A 47 22.71 -3.80 1.60
CA ASP A 47 23.82 -3.74 0.66
C ASP A 47 23.79 -4.88 -0.36
N GLU A 48 23.75 -4.56 -1.65
CA GLU A 48 23.68 -5.53 -2.76
C GLU A 48 24.83 -6.57 -2.72
N GLU A 49 26.06 -6.18 -2.37
CA GLU A 49 27.16 -7.14 -2.28
C GLU A 49 26.92 -8.16 -1.17
N GLN A 50 26.34 -7.74 -0.04
CA GLN A 50 25.97 -8.64 1.05
C GLN A 50 24.75 -9.50 0.69
N GLN A 51 23.76 -8.94 0.00
CA GLN A 51 22.62 -9.71 -0.52
C GLN A 51 23.10 -10.84 -1.44
N GLN A 52 24.01 -10.55 -2.39
CA GLN A 52 24.60 -11.56 -3.27
C GLN A 52 25.32 -12.68 -2.50
N ARG A 53 25.96 -12.36 -1.36
CA ARG A 53 26.58 -13.38 -0.49
C ARG A 53 25.53 -14.27 0.15
N VAL A 54 24.40 -13.74 0.60
CA VAL A 54 23.31 -14.53 1.17
C VAL A 54 22.65 -15.40 0.09
N THR A 55 22.35 -14.83 -1.08
CA THR A 55 21.79 -15.54 -2.23
C THR A 55 22.67 -16.72 -2.67
N SER A 56 24.00 -16.59 -2.56
CA SER A 56 24.94 -17.69 -2.87
C SER A 56 24.83 -18.91 -1.95
N LEU A 57 24.16 -18.77 -0.80
CA LEU A 57 23.92 -19.85 0.17
C LEU A 57 22.63 -20.64 -0.12
N LEU A 58 21.80 -20.16 -1.05
CA LEU A 58 20.52 -20.80 -1.40
C LEU A 58 20.76 -22.12 -2.17
N ASP A 59 20.06 -23.19 -1.76
CA ASP A 59 20.14 -24.49 -2.45
C ASP A 59 19.14 -24.54 -3.61
N LEU A 60 19.52 -23.91 -4.74
CA LEU A 60 18.70 -23.85 -5.96
C LEU A 60 18.35 -25.23 -6.56
N ARG A 61 19.06 -26.29 -6.14
CA ARG A 61 18.71 -27.66 -6.56
C ARG A 61 17.54 -28.22 -5.75
N ALA A 62 17.39 -27.79 -4.50
CA ALA A 62 16.31 -28.20 -3.63
C ALA A 62 15.02 -27.43 -3.97
N ASN A 63 15.14 -26.12 -4.20
CA ASN A 63 14.04 -25.29 -4.67
C ASN A 63 14.58 -24.16 -5.57
N PRO A 64 14.25 -24.15 -6.88
CA PRO A 64 14.72 -23.12 -7.80
C PRO A 64 14.11 -21.73 -7.53
N ASP A 65 13.00 -21.65 -6.81
CA ASP A 65 12.25 -20.41 -6.55
C ASP A 65 12.78 -19.65 -5.31
N LEU A 66 13.80 -20.19 -4.63
CA LEU A 66 14.39 -19.56 -3.43
C LEU A 66 14.90 -18.13 -3.65
N PRO A 67 15.50 -17.74 -4.79
CA PRO A 67 15.88 -16.36 -5.05
C PRO A 67 14.68 -15.42 -5.01
N ASP A 68 13.60 -15.75 -5.73
CA ASP A 68 12.38 -14.93 -5.80
C ASP A 68 11.70 -14.82 -4.42
N ILE A 69 11.69 -15.92 -3.65
CA ILE A 69 11.18 -15.91 -2.27
C ILE A 69 12.07 -15.04 -1.37
N TYR A 70 13.40 -15.11 -1.52
CA TYR A 70 14.34 -14.29 -0.78
C TYR A 70 14.14 -12.79 -1.08
N GLU A 71 14.01 -12.43 -2.36
CA GLU A 71 13.71 -11.07 -2.81
C GLU A 71 12.38 -10.58 -2.22
N THR A 72 11.33 -11.39 -2.23
CA THR A 72 10.03 -11.04 -1.63
C THR A 72 10.15 -10.74 -0.11
N ILE A 73 10.97 -11.49 0.61
CA ILE A 73 11.19 -11.23 2.05
C ILE A 73 12.06 -10.00 2.24
N LEU A 74 13.08 -9.81 1.40
CA LEU A 74 13.95 -8.65 1.40
C LEU A 74 13.13 -7.36 1.19
N ASP A 75 12.22 -7.35 0.23
CA ASP A 75 11.29 -6.24 -0.01
C ASP A 75 10.47 -5.89 1.24
N ALA A 76 10.02 -6.89 2.00
CA ALA A 76 9.29 -6.65 3.25
C ALA A 76 10.17 -5.99 4.32
N PHE A 77 11.47 -6.28 4.34
CA PHE A 77 12.43 -5.59 5.21
C PHE A 77 12.70 -4.16 4.74
N ASP A 78 12.77 -3.92 3.44
CA ASP A 78 13.00 -2.58 2.88
C ASP A 78 11.77 -1.68 3.05
N GLU A 79 10.57 -2.23 2.91
CA GLU A 79 9.31 -1.59 3.31
C GLU A 79 9.31 -1.21 4.81
N TRP A 80 9.83 -2.08 5.67
CA TRP A 80 9.90 -1.81 7.10
C TRP A 80 10.89 -0.69 7.43
N ARG A 81 12.07 -0.70 6.80
CA ARG A 81 13.11 0.32 6.96
C ARG A 81 12.68 1.69 6.44
N SER A 82 11.96 1.71 5.32
CA SER A 82 11.39 2.93 4.74
C SER A 82 10.15 3.44 5.49
N GLY A 83 9.69 2.71 6.52
CA GLY A 83 8.52 3.08 7.33
C GLY A 83 7.18 2.81 6.63
N ARG A 84 7.17 2.15 5.46
CA ARG A 84 5.94 1.77 4.74
C ARG A 84 5.18 0.66 5.47
N SER A 85 5.88 -0.21 6.19
CA SER A 85 5.27 -1.27 6.98
C SER A 85 5.88 -1.40 8.37
N THR A 86 5.24 -2.20 9.22
CA THR A 86 5.81 -2.68 10.47
C THR A 86 5.86 -4.21 10.46
N LEU A 87 6.96 -4.79 10.92
CA LEU A 87 7.12 -6.24 11.01
C LEU A 87 6.94 -6.72 12.44
N SER A 88 6.25 -7.85 12.58
CA SER A 88 6.18 -8.60 13.84
C SER A 88 6.58 -10.05 13.62
N PHE A 89 7.22 -10.63 14.62
CA PHE A 89 7.96 -11.87 14.49
C PHE A 89 7.41 -12.91 15.46
N LYS A 90 7.13 -14.13 14.98
CA LYS A 90 6.58 -15.22 15.80
C LYS A 90 7.27 -16.56 15.54
N ASN A 91 7.21 -17.45 16.51
CA ASN A 91 7.61 -18.86 16.34
C ASN A 91 6.41 -19.76 15.96
N ASP A 92 6.67 -21.05 15.73
CA ASP A 92 5.65 -22.07 15.43
C ASP A 92 4.56 -22.22 16.51
N ALA A 93 4.83 -21.80 17.75
CA ALA A 93 3.85 -21.77 18.83
C ALA A 93 3.00 -20.47 18.83
N ASN A 94 3.11 -19.66 17.77
CA ASN A 94 2.48 -18.34 17.63
C ASN A 94 2.84 -17.37 18.76
N GLN A 95 4.00 -17.56 19.40
CA GLN A 95 4.49 -16.68 20.45
C GLN A 95 5.31 -15.55 19.82
N PRO A 96 5.10 -14.29 20.24
CA PRO A 96 5.89 -13.17 19.75
C PRO A 96 7.35 -13.31 20.18
N LEU A 97 8.25 -12.91 19.30
CA LEU A 97 9.69 -12.93 19.54
C LEU A 97 10.19 -11.54 19.91
N ASP A 98 11.08 -11.48 20.90
CA ASP A 98 11.78 -10.27 21.27
C ASP A 98 13.09 -10.16 20.48
N LEU A 99 13.19 -9.13 19.65
CA LEU A 99 14.34 -8.86 18.78
C LEU A 99 15.65 -8.63 19.54
N ALA A 100 15.59 -8.22 20.81
CA ALA A 100 16.77 -8.03 21.64
C ALA A 100 17.35 -9.36 22.17
N THR A 101 16.57 -10.44 22.12
CA THR A 101 16.99 -11.74 22.63
C THR A 101 18.05 -12.37 21.70
N PRO A 102 19.10 -13.02 22.24
CA PRO A 102 20.09 -13.69 21.40
C PRO A 102 19.49 -14.81 20.53
N ILE A 103 19.84 -14.85 19.26
CA ILE A 103 19.37 -15.88 18.31
C ILE A 103 19.60 -17.31 18.82
N ALA A 104 20.68 -17.54 19.56
CA ALA A 104 21.01 -18.84 20.14
C ALA A 104 19.91 -19.41 21.06
N THR A 105 19.06 -18.57 21.68
CA THR A 105 17.96 -19.05 22.52
C THR A 105 16.75 -19.54 21.73
N HIS A 106 16.68 -19.20 20.45
CA HIS A 106 15.57 -19.57 19.56
C HIS A 106 15.87 -20.82 18.73
N LEU A 107 17.13 -21.29 18.72
CA LEU A 107 17.53 -22.51 18.03
C LEU A 107 16.91 -23.74 18.69
N GLN A 108 16.13 -24.49 17.94
CA GLN A 108 15.60 -25.78 18.36
C GLN A 108 16.59 -26.89 18.02
N PRO A 109 16.78 -27.90 18.89
CA PRO A 109 17.57 -29.07 18.55
C PRO A 109 16.97 -29.77 17.32
N VAL A 110 17.81 -30.27 16.40
CA VAL A 110 17.34 -30.96 15.19
C VAL A 110 16.53 -32.20 15.59
N ASP A 111 15.22 -32.16 15.43
CA ASP A 111 14.41 -33.37 15.39
C ASP A 111 14.70 -34.09 14.06
N ALA A 112 15.08 -35.36 14.15
CA ALA A 112 15.63 -36.18 13.07
C ALA A 112 14.62 -36.56 11.98
N LYS A 113 13.92 -35.60 11.37
CA LYS A 113 13.13 -35.81 10.15
C LYS A 113 13.84 -35.20 8.94
N PRO A 114 14.17 -35.98 7.89
CA PRO A 114 14.82 -35.46 6.68
C PRO A 114 14.04 -34.27 6.06
N PRO A 115 14.70 -33.30 5.41
CA PRO A 115 15.98 -33.46 4.69
C PRO A 115 17.20 -32.82 5.38
N PHE A 116 17.26 -32.77 6.72
CA PHE A 116 18.47 -32.24 7.39
C PHE A 116 19.71 -33.08 7.05
N ARG A 117 20.72 -32.46 6.41
CA ARG A 117 22.04 -33.07 6.21
C ARG A 117 22.76 -33.19 7.56
N LYS A 118 23.43 -34.33 7.78
CA LYS A 118 24.23 -34.61 8.98
C LYS A 118 25.22 -33.47 9.27
N GLY A 119 25.06 -32.79 10.42
CA GLY A 119 26.01 -31.79 10.93
C GLY A 119 25.39 -30.50 11.48
N GLY A 120 24.09 -30.26 11.28
CA GLY A 120 23.40 -29.06 11.78
C GLY A 120 23.20 -29.06 13.31
N VAL A 121 23.36 -27.88 13.93
CA VAL A 121 23.24 -27.69 15.40
C VAL A 121 21.79 -27.42 15.84
N GLY A 122 20.92 -27.03 14.91
CA GLY A 122 19.50 -26.78 15.18
C GLY A 122 18.75 -26.21 13.97
N GLY A 123 17.45 -26.00 14.15
CA GLY A 123 16.60 -25.24 13.21
C GLY A 123 15.97 -24.03 13.92
N PHE A 124 15.71 -22.96 13.18
CA PHE A 124 14.94 -21.82 13.66
C PHE A 124 13.84 -21.49 12.67
N HIS A 125 12.60 -21.56 13.13
CA HIS A 125 11.42 -21.22 12.35
C HIS A 125 10.89 -19.86 12.79
N LEU A 126 10.69 -18.98 11.82
CA LEU A 126 10.31 -17.60 12.03
C LEU A 126 9.17 -17.22 11.08
N HIS A 127 8.05 -16.80 11.66
CA HIS A 127 6.90 -16.27 10.94
C HIS A 127 6.97 -14.74 11.02
N ILE A 128 6.97 -14.08 9.87
CA ILE A 128 7.01 -12.63 9.74
C ILE A 128 5.62 -12.14 9.34
N LEU A 129 5.00 -11.33 10.19
CA LEU A 129 3.75 -10.66 9.87
C LEU A 129 4.01 -9.20 9.54
N ARG A 130 3.60 -8.81 8.33
CA ARG A 130 3.71 -7.47 7.79
C ARG A 130 2.40 -6.73 7.99
N HIS A 131 2.49 -5.53 8.56
CA HIS A 131 1.34 -4.65 8.79
C HIS A 131 1.57 -3.30 8.12
N TYR A 132 0.71 -2.97 7.17
CA TYR A 132 0.70 -1.67 6.51
C TYR A 132 -0.06 -0.64 7.34
N ARG A 133 0.53 0.54 7.50
CA ARG A 133 -0.01 1.63 8.33
C ARG A 133 0.11 2.96 7.59
N PRO A 134 -0.60 3.15 6.47
CA PRO A 134 -0.51 4.36 5.67
C PRO A 134 -0.82 5.63 6.49
N LEU A 135 -1.72 5.58 7.49
CA LEU A 135 -1.97 6.76 8.34
C LEU A 135 -0.77 7.17 9.19
N GLU A 136 0.02 6.22 9.69
CA GLU A 136 1.27 6.51 10.41
C GLU A 136 2.36 6.97 9.44
N TYR A 137 2.46 6.32 8.28
CA TYR A 137 3.39 6.69 7.21
C TYR A 137 3.15 8.13 6.72
N ALA A 138 1.90 8.57 6.57
CA ALA A 138 1.55 9.93 6.16
C ALA A 138 2.22 11.01 7.04
N VAL A 139 2.24 10.77 8.36
CA VAL A 139 2.82 11.69 9.33
C VAL A 139 4.35 11.58 9.36
N GLN A 140 4.88 10.36 9.23
CA GLN A 140 6.33 10.14 9.22
C GLN A 140 7.02 10.77 8.00
N GLN A 141 6.31 10.87 6.88
CA GLN A 141 6.81 11.46 5.64
C GLN A 141 6.40 12.93 5.48
N ASP A 142 5.88 13.58 6.53
CA ASP A 142 5.45 14.98 6.52
C ASP A 142 4.38 15.34 5.46
N PHE A 143 3.59 14.36 4.98
CA PHE A 143 2.42 14.64 4.13
C PHE A 143 1.28 15.29 4.92
N TRP A 144 1.17 14.94 6.21
CA TRP A 144 0.19 15.48 7.14
C TRP A 144 0.84 15.79 8.48
N ASP A 145 0.47 16.92 9.09
CA ASP A 145 1.04 17.36 10.37
C ASP A 145 0.79 16.35 11.50
N ASN A 146 -0.37 15.70 11.50
CA ASN A 146 -0.72 14.71 12.49
C ASN A 146 -1.84 13.76 12.03
N LYS A 147 -1.88 12.58 12.63
CA LYS A 147 -2.84 11.51 12.28
C LYS A 147 -4.29 11.90 12.56
N ALA A 148 -4.56 12.71 13.59
CA ALA A 148 -5.91 13.08 13.96
C ALA A 148 -6.56 13.99 12.90
N GLU A 149 -5.80 14.92 12.33
CA GLU A 149 -6.24 15.78 11.24
C GLU A 149 -6.54 14.99 9.96
N LEU A 150 -5.65 14.07 9.59
CA LEU A 150 -5.88 13.18 8.45
C LEU A 150 -7.15 12.33 8.66
N LEU A 151 -7.32 11.73 9.84
CA LEU A 151 -8.53 10.96 10.17
C LEU A 151 -9.79 11.81 10.11
N GLU A 152 -9.77 13.02 10.67
CA GLU A 152 -10.90 13.95 10.58
C GLU A 152 -11.26 14.25 9.13
N TRP A 153 -10.26 14.51 8.29
CA TRP A 153 -10.44 14.75 6.87
C TRP A 153 -11.08 13.53 6.17
N LEU A 154 -10.54 12.33 6.37
CA LEU A 154 -11.06 11.08 5.79
C LEU A 154 -12.51 10.79 6.24
N GLN A 155 -12.80 10.96 7.53
CA GLN A 155 -14.12 10.72 8.12
C GLN A 155 -15.18 11.70 7.60
N THR A 156 -14.86 12.99 7.58
CA THR A 156 -15.79 14.03 7.10
C THR A 156 -16.13 13.84 5.63
N HIS A 157 -15.15 13.49 4.80
CA HIS A 157 -15.35 13.24 3.38
C HIS A 157 -16.09 11.93 3.11
N THR A 158 -15.85 10.88 3.90
CA THR A 158 -16.65 9.64 3.88
C THR A 158 -18.12 9.92 4.20
N LEU A 159 -18.39 10.70 5.25
CA LEU A 159 -19.77 11.04 5.62
C LEU A 159 -20.46 11.86 4.52
N LEU A 160 -19.77 12.87 3.96
CA LEU A 160 -20.30 13.65 2.84
C LEU A 160 -20.59 12.78 1.61
N TYR A 161 -19.71 11.84 1.29
CA TYR A 161 -19.89 10.89 0.19
C TYR A 161 -21.19 10.08 0.35
N PHE A 162 -21.43 9.49 1.52
CA PHE A 162 -22.66 8.73 1.78
C PHE A 162 -23.91 9.61 1.87
N MET A 163 -23.80 10.85 2.34
CA MET A 163 -24.90 11.82 2.31
C MET A 163 -25.26 12.25 0.88
N ASP A 164 -24.27 12.40 0.01
CA ASP A 164 -24.47 12.82 -1.37
C ASP A 164 -24.91 11.67 -2.29
N LYS A 165 -24.05 10.66 -2.45
CA LYS A 165 -24.25 9.56 -3.40
C LYS A 165 -25.34 8.59 -2.99
N HIS A 166 -25.44 8.32 -1.69
CA HIS A 166 -26.37 7.32 -1.12
C HIS A 166 -27.57 7.93 -0.41
N GLU A 167 -27.75 9.25 -0.51
CA GLU A 167 -28.84 10.00 0.12
C GLU A 167 -29.04 9.70 1.62
N LEU A 168 -27.94 9.44 2.35
CA LEU A 168 -28.00 9.13 3.78
C LEU A 168 -28.70 10.26 4.54
N ARG A 169 -29.75 9.89 5.31
CA ARG A 169 -30.49 10.81 6.18
C ARG A 169 -30.07 10.62 7.64
N LEU A 170 -29.03 11.33 8.06
CA LEU A 170 -28.56 11.31 9.45
C LEU A 170 -29.50 12.15 10.34
N GLN A 171 -30.06 11.53 11.39
CA GLN A 171 -30.89 12.22 12.38
C GLN A 171 -30.03 12.96 13.41
N ALA A 172 -30.48 14.13 13.87
CA ALA A 172 -29.78 14.88 14.93
C ALA A 172 -29.90 14.23 16.33
N SER A 173 -30.97 13.46 16.56
CA SER A 173 -31.17 12.68 17.78
C SER A 173 -31.50 11.23 17.40
N PRO A 174 -30.51 10.45 16.94
CA PRO A 174 -30.73 9.07 16.58
C PRO A 174 -31.03 8.25 17.86
N PRO A 175 -31.88 7.22 17.79
CA PRO A 175 -32.21 6.37 18.93
C PRO A 175 -31.02 5.45 19.31
N GLY A 176 -29.95 6.02 19.89
CA GLY A 176 -28.74 5.30 20.29
C GLY A 176 -28.00 4.56 19.15
N GLY A 177 -26.86 3.93 19.48
CA GLY A 177 -26.12 3.09 18.53
C GLY A 177 -25.24 3.86 17.53
N VAL A 178 -25.09 3.31 16.33
CA VAL A 178 -24.13 3.74 15.30
C VAL A 178 -24.36 5.18 14.81
N GLY A 179 -25.63 5.59 14.66
CA GLY A 179 -25.94 6.97 14.27
C GLY A 179 -25.42 8.03 15.25
N HIS A 180 -25.28 7.67 16.54
CA HIS A 180 -24.71 8.57 17.55
C HIS A 180 -23.19 8.74 17.37
N ALA A 181 -22.48 7.73 16.86
CA ALA A 181 -21.04 7.81 16.59
C ALA A 181 -20.70 8.74 15.41
N LEU A 182 -21.67 9.00 14.52
CA LEU A 182 -21.51 9.92 13.39
C LEU A 182 -21.72 11.39 13.76
N LEU A 183 -22.34 11.68 14.91
CA LEU A 183 -22.67 13.07 15.31
C LEU A 183 -21.44 13.97 15.48
N PRO A 184 -20.31 13.54 16.07
CA PRO A 184 -19.10 14.36 16.11
C PRO A 184 -18.63 14.79 14.72
N ILE A 185 -18.64 13.86 13.75
CA ILE A 185 -18.26 14.12 12.36
C ILE A 185 -19.25 15.08 11.70
N ALA A 186 -20.55 14.89 11.92
CA ALA A 186 -21.59 15.79 11.42
C ALA A 186 -21.44 17.21 12.01
N HIS A 187 -21.08 17.35 13.29
CA HIS A 187 -20.85 18.66 13.89
C HIS A 187 -19.63 19.37 13.31
N LEU A 188 -18.59 18.65 12.90
CA LEU A 188 -17.45 19.23 12.18
C LEU A 188 -17.89 19.77 10.82
N LEU A 189 -18.64 18.99 10.05
CA LEU A 189 -19.21 19.43 8.76
C LEU A 189 -20.18 20.61 8.92
N LEU A 190 -20.94 20.65 10.01
CA LEU A 190 -21.84 21.76 10.35
C LEU A 190 -21.03 23.03 10.67
N ALA A 191 -19.94 22.91 11.43
CA ALA A 191 -19.04 24.02 11.74
C ALA A 191 -18.34 24.58 10.50
N GLN A 192 -18.15 23.75 9.47
CA GLN A 192 -17.63 24.13 8.16
C GLN A 192 -18.72 24.63 7.18
N GLU A 193 -19.98 24.72 7.62
CA GLU A 193 -21.14 25.14 6.81
C GLU A 193 -21.45 24.21 5.62
N LEU A 194 -20.91 22.99 5.59
CA LEU A 194 -21.10 22.03 4.51
C LEU A 194 -22.42 21.26 4.63
N ILE A 195 -22.92 21.09 5.84
CA ILE A 195 -24.24 20.54 6.14
C ILE A 195 -25.00 21.48 7.09
N ASP A 196 -26.33 21.36 7.12
CA ASP A 196 -27.19 22.09 8.06
C ASP A 196 -28.30 21.18 8.60
N LEU A 197 -28.84 21.52 9.76
CA LEU A 197 -29.93 20.79 10.41
C LEU A 197 -31.29 21.30 9.93
N SER A 198 -32.01 20.45 9.20
CA SER A 198 -33.42 20.70 8.88
C SER A 198 -34.28 20.58 10.13
N GLN A 199 -34.87 21.69 10.56
CA GLN A 199 -35.81 21.73 11.69
C GLN A 199 -37.11 20.96 11.42
N GLU A 200 -37.50 20.82 10.15
CA GLU A 200 -38.73 20.12 9.75
C GLU A 200 -38.58 18.60 9.83
N THR A 201 -37.42 18.09 9.41
CA THR A 201 -37.16 16.64 9.33
C THR A 201 -36.28 16.13 10.47
N ASN A 202 -35.69 17.02 11.27
CA ASN A 202 -34.71 16.72 12.30
C ASN A 202 -33.51 15.89 11.77
N THR A 203 -33.11 16.16 10.53
CA THR A 203 -32.01 15.48 9.84
C THR A 203 -31.03 16.49 9.29
N PHE A 204 -29.75 16.10 9.24
CA PHE A 204 -28.75 16.87 8.51
C PHE A 204 -28.96 16.76 7.00
N ALA A 205 -28.72 17.86 6.28
CA ALA A 205 -28.77 17.94 4.83
C ALA A 205 -27.57 18.74 4.32
N ILE A 206 -27.08 18.39 3.13
CA ILE A 206 -25.96 19.10 2.49
C ILE A 206 -26.43 20.49 2.06
N THR A 207 -25.67 21.53 2.43
CA THR A 207 -25.98 22.92 2.08
C THR A 207 -25.61 23.23 0.62
N PRO A 208 -26.03 24.38 0.07
CA PRO A 208 -25.51 24.83 -1.22
C PRO A 208 -23.99 24.98 -1.24
N GLU A 209 -23.35 25.36 -0.12
CA GLU A 209 -21.88 25.39 -0.05
C GLU A 209 -21.28 23.99 -0.01
N GLY A 210 -21.86 23.06 0.75
CA GLY A 210 -21.48 21.65 0.71
C GLY A 210 -21.56 21.04 -0.69
N ARG A 211 -22.60 21.37 -1.46
CA ARG A 211 -22.72 20.96 -2.87
C ARG A 211 -21.59 21.54 -3.74
N ARG A 212 -21.24 22.82 -3.57
CA ARG A 212 -20.12 23.43 -4.30
C ARG A 212 -18.79 22.80 -3.89
N PHE A 213 -18.61 22.53 -2.60
CA PHE A 213 -17.42 21.87 -2.08
C PHE A 213 -17.23 20.48 -2.70
N ILE A 214 -18.28 19.65 -2.72
CA ILE A 214 -18.26 18.35 -3.42
C ILE A 214 -17.90 18.53 -4.90
N GLY A 215 -18.51 19.52 -5.59
CA GLY A 215 -18.18 19.82 -6.98
C GLY A 215 -16.70 20.18 -7.19
N ARG A 216 -16.05 20.87 -6.24
CA ARG A 216 -14.61 21.15 -6.30
C ARG A 216 -13.78 19.88 -6.13
N LEU A 217 -14.15 19.00 -5.20
CA LEU A 217 -13.47 17.71 -5.02
C LEU A 217 -13.59 16.81 -6.24
N LEU A 218 -14.76 16.79 -6.89
CA LEU A 218 -14.97 16.04 -8.13
C LEU A 218 -14.07 16.59 -9.25
N ALA A 219 -14.07 17.90 -9.47
CA ALA A 219 -13.22 18.52 -10.49
C ALA A 219 -11.72 18.29 -10.21
N GLU A 220 -11.30 18.33 -8.95
CA GLU A 220 -9.94 17.98 -8.54
C GLU A 220 -9.62 16.52 -8.87
N THR A 221 -10.52 15.60 -8.54
CA THR A 221 -10.33 14.17 -8.83
C THR A 221 -10.27 13.88 -10.32
N GLU A 222 -11.13 14.51 -11.11
CA GLU A 222 -11.12 14.42 -12.57
C GLU A 222 -9.80 14.93 -13.15
N SER A 223 -9.23 16.00 -12.58
CA SER A 223 -7.90 16.46 -12.99
C SER A 223 -6.79 15.44 -12.71
N TYR A 224 -6.86 14.71 -11.60
CA TYR A 224 -5.91 13.62 -11.34
C TYR A 224 -6.08 12.47 -12.33
N ILE A 225 -7.33 12.14 -12.70
CA ILE A 225 -7.62 11.09 -13.68
C ILE A 225 -7.06 11.50 -15.05
N ASP A 226 -7.36 12.72 -15.49
CA ASP A 226 -6.92 13.24 -16.78
C ASP A 226 -5.38 13.27 -16.89
N LEU A 227 -4.69 13.65 -15.81
CA LEU A 227 -3.24 13.78 -15.81
C LEU A 227 -2.50 12.48 -15.56
N TYR A 228 -3.03 11.56 -14.75
CA TYR A 228 -2.24 10.46 -14.19
C TYR A 228 -2.85 9.07 -14.34
N ASP A 229 -4.09 8.91 -14.81
CA ASP A 229 -4.74 7.57 -14.83
C ASP A 229 -4.05 6.58 -15.77
N HIS A 230 -3.32 7.07 -16.78
CA HIS A 230 -2.53 6.20 -17.68
C HIS A 230 -1.36 5.48 -16.97
N PHE A 231 -0.90 5.98 -15.82
CA PHE A 231 0.14 5.31 -15.02
C PHE A 231 -0.37 4.09 -14.23
N LYS A 232 -1.69 3.81 -14.25
CA LYS A 232 -2.27 2.65 -13.56
C LYS A 232 -1.81 1.31 -14.15
N ASP A 233 -1.24 1.35 -15.34
CA ASP A 233 -0.87 0.19 -16.14
C ASP A 233 0.37 0.55 -16.95
N THR A 234 1.51 0.59 -16.26
CA THR A 234 2.81 0.96 -16.83
C THR A 234 3.68 -0.29 -16.96
N ALA A 235 4.06 -0.63 -18.20
CA ALA A 235 5.00 -1.69 -18.48
C ALA A 235 6.38 -1.10 -18.82
N PHE A 236 7.41 -1.58 -18.13
CA PHE A 236 8.79 -1.12 -18.29
C PHE A 236 9.76 -2.26 -17.95
N GLU A 237 10.92 -2.26 -18.59
CA GLU A 237 12.07 -3.09 -18.18
C GLU A 237 13.19 -2.14 -17.74
N ALA A 238 13.98 -2.54 -16.73
CA ALA A 238 15.04 -1.70 -16.15
C ALA A 238 16.03 -1.16 -17.20
N ASP A 239 16.33 -1.98 -18.22
CA ASP A 239 17.28 -1.65 -19.30
C ASP A 239 16.59 -1.19 -20.60
N ALA A 240 15.25 -1.22 -20.67
CA ALA A 240 14.55 -0.84 -21.89
C ALA A 240 14.50 0.69 -22.05
N GLU A 241 14.63 1.14 -23.30
CA GLU A 241 14.38 2.54 -23.67
C GLU A 241 12.89 2.86 -23.75
N VAL A 242 12.04 1.83 -23.83
CA VAL A 242 10.61 1.95 -24.11
C VAL A 242 9.81 1.74 -22.84
N VAL A 243 8.92 2.68 -22.56
CA VAL A 243 7.87 2.59 -21.53
C VAL A 243 6.54 2.53 -22.26
N GLU A 244 5.69 1.58 -21.89
CA GLU A 244 4.36 1.39 -22.47
C GLU A 244 3.28 1.60 -21.41
N PHE A 245 2.16 2.17 -21.84
CA PHE A 245 1.00 2.46 -20.98
C PHE A 245 -0.24 1.73 -21.51
N ASP A 246 -1.20 1.46 -20.63
CA ASP A 246 -2.49 0.83 -20.97
C ASP A 246 -2.34 -0.58 -21.65
N THR A 247 -1.32 -1.35 -21.25
CA THR A 247 -0.98 -2.66 -21.83
C THR A 247 -1.89 -3.83 -21.41
N GLY A 248 -2.59 -3.67 -20.29
CA GLY A 248 -3.39 -4.67 -19.58
C GLY A 248 -2.58 -5.57 -18.63
N HIS A 249 -1.26 -5.38 -18.53
CA HIS A 249 -0.36 -6.22 -17.75
C HIS A 249 0.80 -5.46 -17.08
N GLY A 250 0.74 -4.13 -17.05
CA GLY A 250 1.70 -3.27 -16.37
C GLY A 250 1.41 -3.11 -14.87
N ALA A 251 2.31 -2.42 -14.18
CA ALA A 251 2.18 -2.08 -12.77
C ALA A 251 1.40 -0.76 -12.58
N ASP A 252 0.67 -0.66 -11.47
CA ASP A 252 0.04 0.61 -11.06
C ASP A 252 1.08 1.49 -10.36
N LEU A 253 1.58 2.49 -11.07
CA LEU A 253 2.61 3.42 -10.58
C LEU A 253 2.04 4.75 -10.12
N ARG A 254 0.71 4.93 -10.12
CA ARG A 254 0.08 6.24 -9.85
C ARG A 254 0.54 6.86 -8.54
N VAL A 255 0.64 6.06 -7.47
CA VAL A 255 1.10 6.56 -6.16
C VAL A 255 2.53 7.08 -6.22
N LEU A 256 3.45 6.37 -6.88
CA LEU A 256 4.83 6.82 -7.04
C LEU A 256 4.89 8.13 -7.83
N VAL A 257 4.09 8.24 -8.89
CA VAL A 257 4.00 9.46 -9.70
C VAL A 257 3.43 10.62 -8.88
N PHE A 258 2.40 10.39 -8.06
CA PHE A 258 1.87 11.43 -7.16
C PHE A 258 2.96 11.97 -6.24
N ILE A 259 3.74 11.09 -5.63
CA ILE A 259 4.85 11.48 -4.75
C ILE A 259 5.92 12.26 -5.53
N ALA A 260 6.32 11.77 -6.70
CA ALA A 260 7.33 12.43 -7.55
C ALA A 260 6.89 13.83 -8.01
N GLU A 261 5.61 14.00 -8.33
CA GLU A 261 5.02 15.28 -8.75
C GLU A 261 4.67 16.19 -7.54
N GLY A 262 5.00 15.79 -6.32
CA GLY A 262 4.78 16.59 -5.11
C GLY A 262 3.32 16.67 -4.65
N LEU A 263 2.48 15.72 -5.05
CA LEU A 263 1.11 15.58 -4.58
C LEU A 263 1.07 14.79 -3.27
N ASP A 264 0.04 15.04 -2.46
CA ASP A 264 -0.26 14.20 -1.29
C ASP A 264 -0.91 12.88 -1.77
N PRO A 265 -0.24 11.73 -1.62
CA PRO A 265 -0.76 10.46 -2.09
C PRO A 265 -1.98 9.98 -1.27
N MET A 266 -2.12 10.39 0.00
CA MET A 266 -3.25 10.01 0.85
C MET A 266 -4.53 10.67 0.34
N ARG A 267 -4.49 11.99 0.17
CA ARG A 267 -5.60 12.76 -0.39
C ARG A 267 -5.94 12.29 -1.80
N THR A 268 -4.94 12.20 -2.67
CA THR A 268 -5.13 11.87 -4.09
C THR A 268 -5.76 10.50 -4.25
N LEU A 269 -5.22 9.47 -3.59
CA LEU A 269 -5.77 8.12 -3.66
C LEU A 269 -7.17 8.07 -3.03
N PHE A 270 -7.38 8.68 -1.86
CA PHE A 270 -8.68 8.66 -1.21
C PHE A 270 -9.78 9.26 -2.09
N LEU A 271 -9.50 10.39 -2.74
CA LEU A 271 -10.44 11.02 -3.67
C LEU A 271 -10.77 10.11 -4.86
N LEU A 272 -9.77 9.43 -5.43
CA LEU A 272 -9.98 8.43 -6.48
C LEU A 272 -10.87 7.28 -5.99
N ARG A 273 -10.71 6.81 -4.75
CA ARG A 273 -11.54 5.76 -4.13
C ARG A 273 -12.98 6.18 -3.86
N LEU A 274 -13.21 7.47 -3.60
CA LEU A 274 -14.58 8.01 -3.56
C LEU A 274 -15.18 8.05 -4.97
N TYR A 275 -14.40 8.50 -5.95
CA TYR A 275 -14.86 8.68 -7.33
C TYR A 275 -15.20 7.35 -8.03
N ASP A 276 -14.33 6.35 -7.92
CA ASP A 276 -14.51 5.03 -8.54
C ASP A 276 -15.58 4.16 -7.83
N GLY A 277 -16.07 4.62 -6.67
CA GLY A 277 -17.08 3.92 -5.89
C GLY A 277 -16.54 2.77 -5.05
N THR A 278 -15.23 2.70 -4.78
CA THR A 278 -14.63 1.68 -3.90
C THR A 278 -15.36 1.61 -2.56
N LEU A 279 -15.77 2.75 -2.00
CA LEU A 279 -16.49 2.78 -0.72
C LEU A 279 -17.89 2.14 -0.77
N ASP A 280 -18.46 1.91 -1.96
CA ASP A 280 -19.78 1.29 -2.11
C ASP A 280 -19.80 -0.15 -1.62
N SER A 281 -18.66 -0.87 -1.63
CA SER A 281 -18.56 -2.21 -1.05
C SER A 281 -18.79 -2.22 0.46
N PHE A 282 -18.68 -1.07 1.12
CA PHE A 282 -18.90 -0.89 2.55
C PHE A 282 -20.24 -0.26 2.88
N ALA A 283 -21.16 -0.10 1.92
CA ALA A 283 -22.43 0.63 2.12
C ALA A 283 -23.25 0.14 3.33
N SER A 284 -23.12 -1.13 3.71
CA SER A 284 -23.80 -1.73 4.87
C SER A 284 -23.02 -1.66 6.20
N THR A 285 -21.71 -1.40 6.18
CA THR A 285 -20.83 -1.52 7.36
C THR A 285 -20.03 -0.26 7.68
N TRP A 286 -19.90 0.69 6.75
CA TRP A 286 -19.03 1.86 6.89
C TRP A 286 -19.32 2.69 8.15
N GLN A 287 -20.58 2.76 8.58
CA GLN A 287 -20.97 3.55 9.75
C GLN A 287 -20.36 3.02 11.04
N GLU A 288 -20.11 1.71 11.13
CA GLU A 288 -19.43 1.06 12.26
C GLU A 288 -17.91 1.18 12.14
N LEU A 289 -17.40 1.24 10.91
CA LEU A 289 -15.98 1.23 10.58
C LEU A 289 -15.33 2.62 10.51
N ILE A 290 -16.10 3.68 10.31
CA ILE A 290 -15.58 5.05 10.10
C ILE A 290 -14.76 5.57 11.30
N GLY A 291 -14.95 5.02 12.49
CA GLY A 291 -14.15 5.35 13.67
C GLY A 291 -12.88 4.50 13.84
N ASP A 292 -12.69 3.48 13.01
CA ASP A 292 -11.59 2.53 13.07
C ASP A 292 -10.47 2.95 12.11
N GLU A 293 -9.24 3.06 12.61
CA GLU A 293 -8.08 3.39 11.78
C GLU A 293 -7.83 2.32 10.72
N SER A 294 -8.06 1.04 11.06
CA SER A 294 -7.82 -0.10 10.16
C SER A 294 -8.71 -0.06 8.91
N PHE A 295 -9.88 0.58 9.00
CA PHE A 295 -10.75 0.79 7.84
C PHE A 295 -10.08 1.69 6.80
N PHE A 296 -9.50 2.80 7.23
CA PHE A 296 -8.79 3.71 6.33
C PHE A 296 -7.42 3.18 5.93
N ASP A 297 -6.72 2.47 6.83
CA ASP A 297 -5.48 1.81 6.49
C ASP A 297 -5.67 0.81 5.34
N GLY A 298 -6.77 0.05 5.33
CA GLY A 298 -7.09 -0.86 4.21
C GLY A 298 -7.42 -0.14 2.90
N ILE A 299 -8.14 0.99 2.95
CA ILE A 299 -8.46 1.79 1.73
C ILE A 299 -7.21 2.42 1.14
N LEU A 300 -6.30 2.87 2.00
CA LEU A 300 -5.07 3.59 1.66
C LEU A 300 -3.84 2.68 1.59
N GLU A 301 -4.01 1.37 1.78
CA GLU A 301 -2.93 0.38 1.71
C GLU A 301 -2.07 0.55 0.45
N PRO A 302 -2.61 0.81 -0.76
CA PRO A 302 -1.79 1.01 -1.96
C PRO A 302 -0.79 2.17 -1.86
N VAL A 303 -0.96 3.10 -0.91
CA VAL A 303 0.04 4.14 -0.69
C VAL A 303 1.34 3.55 -0.16
N VAL A 304 1.30 2.47 0.62
CA VAL A 304 2.48 1.86 1.25
C VAL A 304 2.80 0.47 0.70
N ASN A 305 1.80 -0.25 0.21
CA ASN A 305 1.93 -1.52 -0.51
C ASN A 305 1.95 -1.23 -2.02
N ARG A 306 3.06 -0.66 -2.48
CA ARG A 306 3.30 -0.32 -3.88
C ARG A 306 4.64 -0.88 -4.32
N GLN A 307 4.73 -1.21 -5.60
CA GLN A 307 6.01 -1.50 -6.23
C GLN A 307 6.90 -0.26 -6.16
N ASP A 308 8.17 -0.45 -5.81
CA ASP A 308 9.17 0.61 -5.87
C ASP A 308 9.86 0.62 -7.24
N VAL A 309 10.31 1.80 -7.64
CA VAL A 309 11.05 2.03 -8.88
C VAL A 309 12.20 2.97 -8.55
N GLU A 310 13.41 2.66 -9.03
CA GLU A 310 14.56 3.52 -8.84
C GLU A 310 14.30 4.93 -9.39
N GLU A 311 14.76 5.95 -8.66
CA GLU A 311 14.49 7.36 -8.98
C GLU A 311 14.82 7.74 -10.44
N PRO A 312 15.98 7.36 -11.04
CA PRO A 312 16.28 7.70 -12.43
C PRO A 312 15.33 7.04 -13.43
N LEU A 313 14.84 5.83 -13.12
CA LEU A 313 13.88 5.13 -13.95
C LEU A 313 12.48 5.73 -13.79
N LEU A 314 12.09 6.11 -12.57
CA LEU A 314 10.83 6.79 -12.30
C LEU A 314 10.75 8.13 -13.04
N GLU A 315 11.82 8.95 -13.00
CA GLU A 315 11.88 10.21 -13.77
C GLU A 315 11.64 10.00 -15.27
N ARG A 316 12.25 8.94 -15.84
CA ARG A 316 12.06 8.57 -17.24
C ARG A 316 10.62 8.14 -17.52
N ILE A 317 10.03 7.33 -16.65
CA ILE A 317 8.64 6.87 -16.77
C ILE A 317 7.69 8.06 -16.73
N VAL A 318 7.84 8.97 -15.78
CA VAL A 318 7.02 10.18 -15.65
C VAL A 318 7.13 11.03 -16.92
N GLY A 319 8.35 11.26 -17.41
CA GLY A 319 8.58 11.99 -18.66
C GLY A 319 7.91 11.33 -19.87
N ALA A 320 8.01 10.01 -20.01
CA ALA A 320 7.36 9.25 -21.07
C ALA A 320 5.83 9.33 -20.98
N GLY A 321 5.26 9.30 -19.78
CA GLY A 321 3.81 9.40 -19.56
C GLY A 321 3.23 10.74 -20.00
N PHE A 322 3.91 11.85 -19.71
CA PHE A 322 3.47 13.15 -20.19
C PHE A 322 3.53 13.29 -21.71
N VAL A 323 4.55 12.71 -22.37
CA VAL A 323 4.62 12.66 -23.84
C VAL A 323 3.46 11.82 -24.39
N TYR A 324 3.22 10.63 -23.83
CA TYR A 324 2.10 9.76 -24.20
C TYR A 324 0.75 10.49 -24.09
N LEU A 325 0.54 11.22 -22.99
CA LEU A 325 -0.68 11.98 -22.78
C LEU A 325 -0.86 13.11 -23.82
N GLU A 326 0.21 13.83 -24.14
CA GLU A 326 0.19 14.88 -25.16
C GLU A 326 -0.16 14.31 -26.55
N GLU A 327 0.44 13.18 -26.93
CA GLU A 327 0.15 12.49 -28.19
C GLU A 327 -1.31 12.04 -28.25
N LYS A 328 -1.83 11.42 -27.17
CA LYS A 328 -3.23 10.99 -27.08
C LYS A 328 -4.21 12.15 -27.23
N HIS A 329 -3.92 13.31 -26.63
CA HIS A 329 -4.73 14.51 -26.80
C HIS A 329 -4.66 15.09 -28.22
N GLU A 330 -3.50 15.06 -28.86
CA GLU A 330 -3.35 15.49 -30.26
C GLU A 330 -4.15 14.58 -31.20
N GLU A 331 -4.05 13.27 -31.03
CA GLU A 331 -4.84 12.30 -31.80
C GLU A 331 -6.35 12.52 -31.63
N ALA A 332 -6.82 12.71 -30.39
CA ALA A 332 -8.22 12.99 -30.10
C ALA A 332 -8.71 14.27 -30.79
N ARG A 333 -7.89 15.35 -30.79
CA ARG A 333 -8.20 16.61 -31.49
C ARG A 333 -8.29 16.42 -33.00
N GLN A 334 -7.36 15.66 -33.59
CA GLN A 334 -7.37 15.36 -35.03
C GLN A 334 -8.60 14.54 -35.43
N LEU A 335 -8.98 13.55 -34.62
CA LEU A 335 -10.19 12.74 -34.82
C LEU A 335 -11.45 13.60 -34.76
N ALA A 336 -11.60 14.43 -33.72
CA ALA A 336 -12.75 15.33 -33.57
C ALA A 336 -12.88 16.29 -34.76
N SER A 337 -11.77 16.90 -35.19
CA SER A 337 -11.75 17.78 -36.37
C SER A 337 -12.17 17.04 -37.65
N ARG A 338 -11.72 15.79 -37.84
CA ARG A 338 -12.12 14.97 -38.99
C ARG A 338 -13.62 14.64 -38.97
N GLU A 339 -14.17 14.34 -37.79
CA GLU A 339 -15.60 14.05 -37.64
C GLU A 339 -16.47 15.29 -37.91
N GLU A 340 -16.07 16.47 -37.44
CA GLU A 340 -16.75 17.73 -37.74
C GLU A 340 -16.80 17.98 -39.24
N ILE A 341 -15.68 17.82 -39.96
CA ILE A 341 -15.62 17.97 -41.42
C ILE A 341 -16.60 17.00 -42.11
N ILE A 342 -16.67 15.74 -41.67
CA ILE A 342 -17.58 14.74 -42.24
C ILE A 342 -19.04 15.11 -41.96
N GLN A 343 -19.36 15.60 -40.76
CA GLN A 343 -20.71 16.03 -40.42
C GLN A 343 -21.15 17.26 -41.21
N SER A 344 -20.28 18.27 -41.36
CA SER A 344 -20.55 19.45 -42.18
C SER A 344 -20.78 19.08 -43.65
N ALA A 345 -19.94 18.22 -44.23
CA ALA A 345 -20.11 17.77 -45.61
C ALA A 345 -21.42 16.98 -45.85
N ARG A 346 -21.90 16.25 -44.84
CA ARG A 346 -23.20 15.55 -44.89
C ARG A 346 -24.40 16.47 -44.70
N ALA A 347 -24.23 17.61 -44.03
CA ALA A 347 -25.29 18.61 -43.84
C ALA A 347 -25.48 19.51 -45.09
N GLU A 348 -24.46 19.61 -45.93
CA GLU A 348 -24.47 20.38 -47.18
C GLU A 348 -24.88 19.56 -48.43
N SER A 349 -25.06 18.24 -48.27
CA SER A 349 -25.55 17.30 -49.29
C SER A 349 -27.02 17.00 -49.08
#